data_AF-A0A3G9JBB7-F1
#
_entry.id   AF-A0A3G9JBB7-F1
#
_cell.length_a   1.000
_cell.length_b   1.000
_cell.length_c   1.000
_cell.angle_alpha   90.00
_cell.angle_beta   90.00
_cell.angle_gamma   90.00
#
_symmetry.space_group_name_H-M   'P 1'
#
loop_
_entity.id
_entity.type
_entity.pdbx_description
1 polymer ?
#
loop_
_entity_poly.entity_id
_entity_poly.type
_entity_poly.pdbx_seq_one_letter_code
_entity_poly.pdbx_strand_id
1 'polypeptide(L)' 'MCVCDLVEILHTTQPNISQHLKKLKARGLVNETRRSQWIYYSLNMKDKPHLLGILDQLSSMTEQIQAARPQSCN' A
#
# COMPACT_ATOMS: atom_id res chain seq x y z
N MET A 1 4.59 0.13 3.37
CA MET A 1 4.87 -0.87 2.32
C MET A 1 5.54 -0.19 1.15
N CYS A 2 6.56 -0.81 0.56
CA CYS A 2 7.23 -0.30 -0.64
C CYS A 2 6.41 -0.61 -1.90
N VAL A 3 6.66 0.13 -2.98
CA VAL A 3 6.06 -0.15 -4.29
C VAL A 3 6.45 -1.55 -4.80
N CYS A 4 7.68 -2.00 -4.54
CA CYS A 4 8.15 -3.33 -4.97
C CYS A 4 7.33 -4.46 -4.31
N ASP A 5 7.04 -4.35 -3.02
CA ASP A 5 6.21 -5.33 -2.30
C ASP A 5 4.80 -5.44 -2.93
N LEU A 6 4.22 -4.29 -3.31
CA LEU A 6 2.90 -4.23 -3.93
C LEU A 6 2.86 -4.86 -5.33
N VAL A 7 3.94 -4.68 -6.10
CA VAL A 7 4.12 -5.29 -7.43
C VAL A 7 4.12 -6.82 -7.31
N GLU A 8 4.84 -7.34 -6.32
CA GLU A 8 4.95 -8.77 -6.05
C GLU A 8 3.61 -9.37 -5.60
N ILE A 9 2.98 -8.77 -4.58
CA ILE A 9 1.72 -9.28 -4.00
C ILE A 9 0.56 -9.20 -5.00
N LEU A 10 0.47 -8.11 -5.78
CA LEU A 10 -0.64 -7.89 -6.71
C LEU A 10 -0.35 -8.42 -8.12
N HIS A 11 0.79 -9.08 -8.32
CA HIS A 11 1.24 -9.64 -9.60
C HIS A 11 1.05 -8.68 -10.78
N THR A 12 1.45 -7.42 -10.59
CA THR A 12 1.31 -6.36 -11.60
C THR A 12 2.58 -5.54 -11.71
N THR A 13 2.60 -4.53 -12.59
CA THR A 13 3.82 -3.76 -12.88
C THR A 13 3.99 -2.54 -11.96
N GLN A 14 5.24 -2.15 -11.74
CA GLN A 14 5.57 -0.96 -10.95
C GLN A 14 4.93 0.34 -11.46
N PRO A 15 4.87 0.63 -12.78
CA PRO A 15 4.17 1.81 -13.29
C PRO A 15 2.67 1.81 -12.95
N ASN A 16 2.00 0.66 -13.01
CA ASN A 16 0.59 0.54 -12.65
C ASN A 16 0.38 0.86 -11.17
N ILE A 17 1.13 0.19 -10.27
CA ILE A 17 1.05 0.46 -8.83
C ILE A 17 1.34 1.93 -8.53
N SER A 18 2.39 2.51 -9.12
CA SER A 18 2.76 3.91 -8.91
C SER A 18 1.64 4.86 -9.35
N GLN A 19 0.99 4.57 -10.48
CA GLN A 19 -0.15 5.37 -10.95
C GLN A 19 -1.33 5.32 -9.96
N HIS A 20 -1.65 4.14 -9.43
CA HIS A 20 -2.71 3.98 -8.43
C HIS A 20 -2.38 4.70 -7.12
N LEU A 21 -1.16 4.53 -6.60
CA LEU A 21 -0.72 5.20 -5.37
C LEU A 21 -0.74 6.73 -5.51
N LYS A 22 -0.36 7.27 -6.67
CA LYS A 22 -0.48 8.71 -6.95
C LYS A 22 -1.93 9.19 -6.88
N LYS A 23 -2.87 8.43 -7.45
CA LYS A 23 -4.32 8.74 -7.38
C LYS A 23 -4.85 8.67 -5.94
N LEU A 24 -4.45 7.65 -5.17
CA LEU A 24 -4.84 7.51 -3.76
C LEU A 24 -4.27 8.63 -2.90
N LYS A 25 -3.00 9.02 -3.12
CA LYS A 25 -2.35 10.13 -2.43
C LYS A 25 -3.05 11.46 -2.72
N ALA A 26 -3.41 11.71 -3.98
CA ALA A 26 -4.13 12.92 -4.37
C ALA A 26 -5.50 13.05 -3.69
N ARG A 27 -6.13 11.94 -3.31
CA ARG A 27 -7.39 11.90 -2.55
C ARG A 27 -7.19 11.80 -1.04
N GLY A 28 -5.95 11.87 -0.57
CA GLY A 28 -5.60 11.77 0.85
C GLY A 28 -5.93 10.42 1.49
N LEU A 29 -5.99 9.34 0.70
CA LEU A 29 -6.26 7.98 1.20
C LEU A 29 -4.99 7.26 1.66
N VAL A 30 -3.83 7.68 1.17
CA VAL A 30 -2.53 7.16 1.58
C VAL A 30 -1.57 8.30 1.90
N ASN A 31 -0.68 8.06 2.84
CA ASN A 31 0.50 8.85 3.12
C ASN A 31 1.68 8.27 2.37
N GLU A 32 2.67 9.11 2.10
CA GLU A 32 3.94 8.75 1.50
C GLU A 32 5.07 9.13 2.46
N THR A 33 6.05 8.25 2.64
CA THR A 33 7.23 8.51 3.45
C THR A 33 8.46 8.02 2.71
N ARG A 34 9.40 8.94 2.47
CA ARG A 34 10.70 8.60 1.87
C ARG A 34 11.66 8.12 2.96
N ARG A 35 12.28 6.95 2.75
CA ARG A 35 13.38 6.45 3.58
C ARG A 35 14.56 6.15 2.66
N SER A 36 15.60 6.99 2.73
CA SER A 36 16.76 6.95 1.84
C SER A 36 16.34 7.02 0.36
N GLN A 37 16.61 5.97 -0.41
CA GLN A 37 16.27 5.86 -1.83
C GLN A 37 14.84 5.34 -2.09
N TRP A 38 14.15 4.87 -1.05
CA TRP A 38 12.89 4.16 -1.18
C TRP A 38 11.69 5.00 -0.73
N ILE A 39 10.54 4.74 -1.34
CA ILE A 39 9.27 5.40 -1.02
C ILE A 39 8.31 4.36 -0.46
N TYR A 40 7.81 4.63 0.73
CA TYR A 40 6.84 3.78 1.42
C TYR A 40 5.49 4.48 1.49
N TYR A 41 4.43 3.69 1.35
CA TYR A 41 3.07 4.13 1.50
C TYR A 41 2.40 3.49 2.72
N SER A 42 1.50 4.24 3.35
CA SER A 42 0.64 3.80 4.44
C SER A 42 -0.76 4.39 4.27
N LEU A 43 -1.78 3.75 4.86
CA LEU A 43 -3.14 4.29 4.82
C LEU A 43 -3.24 5.59 5.61
N ASN A 44 -4.06 6.52 5.12
CA ASN A 44 -4.40 7.76 5.81
C ASN A 44 -5.89 7.75 6.21
N MET A 45 -6.14 7.42 7.48
CA MET A 45 -7.49 7.24 8.02
C MET A 45 -7.91 8.33 9.01
N LYS A 46 -7.05 9.32 9.29
CA LYS A 46 -7.23 10.29 10.38
C LYS A 46 -8.61 10.96 10.38
N ASP A 47 -9.12 11.29 9.19
CA ASP A 47 -10.38 12.00 9.00
C ASP A 47 -11.39 11.19 8.16
N LYS A 48 -11.28 9.85 8.12
CA LYS A 48 -12.10 8.98 7.26
C LYS A 48 -12.70 7.78 8.02
N PRO A 49 -13.45 8.00 9.11
CA PRO A 49 -13.96 6.93 9.97
C PRO A 49 -14.91 5.97 9.23
N HIS A 50 -15.66 6.46 8.24
CA HIS A 50 -16.55 5.63 7.41
C HIS A 50 -15.80 4.57 6.59
N LEU A 51 -14.54 4.81 6.23
CA LEU A 51 -13.74 3.81 5.51
C LEU A 51 -13.29 2.66 6.42
N LEU A 52 -13.13 2.91 7.72
CA LEU A 52 -12.73 1.86 8.66
C LEU A 52 -13.77 0.73 8.71
N GLY A 53 -15.06 1.08 8.74
CA GLY A 53 -16.13 0.09 8.72
C GLY A 53 -16.16 -0.74 7.44
N ILE A 54 -15.83 -0.14 6.28
CA ILE A 54 -15.73 -0.87 5.01
C ILE A 54 -14.53 -1.82 5.03
N LEU A 55 -13.38 -1.35 5.51
CA LEU A 55 -12.16 -2.17 5.57
C LEU A 55 -12.32 -3.36 6.51
N ASP A 56 -13.10 -3.22 7.58
CA ASP A 56 -13.40 -4.31 8.53
C ASP A 56 -14.23 -5.44 7.91
N GLN A 57 -14.97 -5.15 6.83
CA GLN A 57 -15.72 -6.16 6.07
C GLN A 57 -14.86 -6.92 5.06
N LEU A 58 -13.62 -6.48 4.82
CA LEU A 58 -12.72 -7.15 3.89
C LEU A 58 -11.99 -8.30 4.61
N SER A 59 -11.85 -9.42 3.92
CA SER A 59 -11.02 -10.52 4.42
C SER A 59 -9.56 -10.09 4.49
N SER A 60 -8.90 -10.49 5.58
CA SER A 60 -7.48 -10.19 5.76
C SER A 60 -6.64 -10.90 4.70
N MET A 61 -5.67 -10.17 4.14
CA MET A 61 -4.65 -10.71 3.24
C MET A 61 -3.33 -11.04 3.97
N THR A 62 -3.33 -11.07 5.32
CA THR A 62 -2.09 -11.25 6.11
C THR A 62 -1.29 -12.48 5.69
N GLU A 63 -1.93 -13.62 5.43
CA GLU A 63 -1.25 -14.86 5.03
C GLU A 63 -0.54 -14.72 3.68
N GLN A 64 -1.19 -14.08 2.70
CA GLN A 64 -0.60 -13.82 1.38
C GLN A 64 0.60 -12.87 1.48
N ILE A 65 0.49 -11.85 2.34
CA ILE A 65 1.58 -10.89 2.59
C ILE A 65 2.77 -11.57 3.28
N GLN A 66 2.52 -12.45 4.24
CA GLN A 66 3.57 -13.21 4.93
C GLN A 66 4.26 -14.22 4.00
N ALA A 67 3.49 -14.88 3.13
CA ALA A 67 4.01 -15.83 2.15
C ALA A 67 4.86 -15.18 1.06
N ALA A 68 4.49 -13.98 0.61
CA ALA A 68 5.26 -13.21 -0.38
C ALA A 68 6.63 -12.73 0.14
N ARG A 69 6.80 -12.69 1.47
CA ARG A 69 8.05 -12.38 2.19
C ARG A 69 8.95 -11.36 1.45
N PRO A 70 8.47 -10.13 1.20
CA PRO A 70 9.21 -9.16 0.39
C PRO A 70 10.49 -8.75 1.10
N GLN A 71 11.61 -9.39 0.73
CA GLN A 71 12.95 -8.91 1.03
C GLN A 71 13.32 -7.89 -0.02
N SER A 72 12.73 -6.71 0.04
CA SER A 72 13.15 -5.65 -0.85
C SER A 72 13.00 -4.32 -0.16
N CYS A 73 14.10 -3.58 -0.14
CA CYS A 73 14.28 -2.28 0.49
C CYS A 73 14.59 -2.36 2.00
N ASN A 74 15.72 -2.98 2.35
CA ASN A 74 16.54 -2.49 3.46
C ASN A 74 17.26 -1.21 3.03
#